data_AF-A0A1B7HSP2-F1
#
_entry.id   AF-A0A1B7HSP2-F1
#
_cell.length_a   1.000
_cell.length_b   1.000
_cell.length_c   1.000
_cell.angle_alpha   90.00
_cell.angle_beta   90.00
_cell.angle_gamma   90.00
#
_symmetry.space_group_name_H-M   'P 1'
#
loop_
_entity.id
_entity.type
_entity.pdbx_description
1 polymer ?
#
loop_
_entity_poly.entity_id
_entity_poly.type
_entity_poly.pdbx_seq_one_letter_code
_entity_poly.pdbx_strand_id
1 'polypeptide(L)'
;MIQSPRNYTQTRVNAGDWKNTEENLPYMGKYRVGKFILGNNFMLQYMKLIHLTPIDIDNEQDNTAGEYTVMYMQHHGIIDKNTLTQMREMVKQPKNGFSVYHENNVITGIYKDTNYE
;
A
#
# COMPACT_ATOMS: atom_id res chain seq x y z
N MET A 1 -29.35 -14.51 -3.00
CA MET A 1 -29.01 -13.08 -3.23
C MET A 1 -27.56 -13.04 -3.71
N ILE A 2 -27.35 -12.85 -5.00
CA ILE A 2 -26.01 -12.71 -5.57
C ILE A 2 -25.61 -11.25 -5.35
N GLN A 3 -24.73 -10.98 -4.39
CA GLN A 3 -24.15 -9.65 -4.25
C GLN A 3 -23.19 -9.43 -5.42
N SER A 4 -23.46 -8.39 -6.20
CA SER A 4 -22.70 -7.97 -7.38
C SER A 4 -21.19 -7.86 -7.11
N PRO A 5 -20.32 -8.14 -8.09
CA PRO A 5 -18.91 -7.87 -7.95
C PRO A 5 -18.73 -6.34 -7.84
N ARG A 6 -18.18 -5.87 -6.72
CA ARG A 6 -17.76 -4.48 -6.58
C ARG A 6 -16.67 -4.21 -7.61
N ASN A 7 -17.04 -3.63 -8.76
CA ASN A 7 -16.11 -3.07 -9.73
C ASN A 7 -15.47 -1.82 -9.12
N TYR A 8 -14.46 -2.01 -8.28
CA TYR A 8 -13.60 -0.92 -7.86
C TYR A 8 -12.56 -0.68 -8.96
N THR A 9 -12.69 0.42 -9.69
CA THR A 9 -11.68 0.85 -10.66
C THR A 9 -10.45 1.36 -9.90
N GLN A 10 -9.52 0.45 -9.63
CA GLN A 10 -8.20 0.79 -9.12
C GLN A 10 -7.50 1.74 -10.10
N THR A 11 -7.02 2.87 -9.60
CA THR A 11 -6.28 3.86 -10.40
C THR A 11 -4.79 3.73 -10.11
N ARG A 12 -3.95 3.73 -11.16
CA ARG A 12 -2.50 3.70 -11.00
C ARG A 12 -2.01 5.04 -10.43
N VAL A 13 -1.15 4.99 -9.41
CA VAL A 13 -0.46 6.17 -8.86
C VAL A 13 0.65 6.59 -9.81
N ASN A 14 0.62 7.84 -10.25
CA ASN A 14 1.71 8.46 -11.01
C ASN A 14 2.64 9.26 -10.09
N ALA A 15 3.87 9.46 -10.54
CA ALA A 15 4.83 10.28 -9.83
C ALA A 15 4.28 11.71 -9.64
N GLY A 16 4.23 12.17 -8.39
CA GLY A 16 3.70 13.49 -8.05
C GLY A 16 2.20 13.56 -7.73
N ASP A 17 1.41 12.50 -7.93
CA ASP A 17 -0.02 12.50 -7.58
C ASP A 17 -0.29 12.77 -6.10
N TRP A 18 0.68 12.42 -5.25
CA TRP A 18 0.65 12.67 -3.82
C TRP A 18 0.67 14.16 -3.46
N LYS A 19 1.20 15.03 -4.34
CA LYS A 19 1.31 16.48 -4.09
C LYS A 19 -0.03 17.21 -4.17
N ASN A 20 -1.05 16.60 -4.79
CA ASN A 20 -2.40 17.16 -4.92
C ASN A 20 -3.20 17.08 -3.62
N THR A 21 -2.57 17.36 -2.48
CA THR A 21 -3.23 17.51 -1.18
C THR A 21 -3.81 18.89 -1.04
N GLU A 22 -5.09 18.98 -0.69
CA GLU A 22 -5.65 20.18 -0.09
C GLU A 22 -4.78 20.63 1.09
N GLU A 23 -4.48 21.93 1.16
CA GLU A 23 -3.54 22.54 2.12
C GLU A 23 -3.95 22.35 3.60
N ASN A 24 -5.16 21.86 3.87
CA ASN A 24 -5.79 21.82 5.19
C ASN A 24 -5.86 20.42 5.84
N LEU A 25 -4.83 19.59 5.67
CA LEU A 25 -4.67 18.36 6.45
C LEU A 25 -3.65 18.59 7.59
N PRO A 26 -4.07 19.11 8.76
CA PRO A 26 -3.16 19.42 9.88
C PRO A 26 -2.50 18.17 10.48
N TYR A 27 -2.98 16.97 10.14
CA TYR A 27 -2.40 15.71 10.57
C TYR A 27 -2.07 14.82 9.37
N MET A 28 -0.77 14.64 9.10
CA MET A 28 -0.29 13.76 8.03
C MET A 28 -0.22 12.28 8.43
N GLY A 29 -0.52 11.88 9.68
CA GLY A 29 -0.68 10.47 10.08
C GLY A 29 0.53 9.53 9.86
N LYS A 30 0.55 8.39 10.55
CA LYS A 30 1.62 7.38 10.38
C LYS A 30 1.63 6.77 8.98
N TYR A 31 0.47 6.64 8.35
CA TYR A 31 0.30 5.93 7.08
C TYR A 31 -0.13 6.83 5.92
N ARG A 32 0.23 8.11 5.88
CA ARG A 32 -0.13 8.94 4.72
C ARG A 32 1.05 9.37 3.86
N VAL A 33 0.73 9.59 2.58
CA VAL A 33 1.60 10.17 1.56
C VAL A 33 0.77 11.20 0.81
N GLY A 34 0.82 12.45 1.28
CA GLY A 34 -0.10 13.48 0.82
C GLY A 34 -1.55 13.03 1.04
N LYS A 35 -2.32 12.92 -0.06
CA LYS A 35 -3.75 12.58 0.00
C LYS A 35 -3.97 11.10 0.24
N PHE A 36 -2.94 10.28 -0.01
CA PHE A 36 -3.04 8.84 0.03
C PHE A 36 -2.86 8.28 1.44
N ILE A 37 -3.63 7.23 1.76
CA ILE A 37 -3.47 6.41 2.97
C ILE A 37 -2.88 5.06 2.54
N LEU A 38 -1.82 4.58 3.19
CA LEU A 38 -1.26 3.26 2.95
C LEU A 38 -2.22 2.20 3.49
N GLY A 39 -2.80 1.39 2.61
CA GLY A 39 -3.65 0.26 2.99
C GLY A 39 -2.83 -0.94 3.46
N ASN A 40 -3.45 -1.78 4.29
CA ASN A 40 -2.81 -2.98 4.83
C ASN A 40 -2.36 -3.92 3.70
N ASN A 41 -3.21 -4.12 2.68
CA ASN A 41 -2.86 -4.97 1.54
C ASN A 41 -1.60 -4.49 0.81
N PHE A 42 -1.47 -3.18 0.58
CA PHE A 42 -0.24 -2.61 0.01
C PHE A 42 0.97 -2.86 0.90
N MET A 43 0.86 -2.67 2.22
CA MET A 43 1.97 -2.88 3.15
C MET A 43 2.44 -4.34 3.14
N LEU A 44 1.51 -5.30 3.11
CA LEU A 44 1.79 -6.73 3.07
C LEU A 44 2.45 -7.13 1.73
N GLN A 45 1.88 -6.71 0.61
CA GLN A 45 2.45 -6.94 -0.72
C GLN A 45 3.86 -6.33 -0.86
N TYR A 46 4.06 -5.13 -0.31
CA TYR A 46 5.36 -4.47 -0.31
C TYR A 46 6.41 -5.29 0.46
N MET A 47 6.06 -5.80 1.65
CA MET A 47 6.97 -6.64 2.42
C MET A 47 7.31 -7.95 1.71
N LYS A 48 6.33 -8.57 1.04
CA LYS A 48 6.50 -9.79 0.25
C LYS A 48 7.39 -9.57 -0.98
N LEU A 49 7.15 -8.50 -1.74
CA LEU A 49 7.80 -8.26 -3.03
C LEU A 49 9.17 -7.56 -2.92
N ILE A 50 9.31 -6.61 -1.99
CA ILE A 50 10.50 -5.75 -1.91
C ILE A 50 11.45 -6.22 -0.81
N HIS A 51 10.92 -6.59 0.36
CA HIS A 51 11.71 -7.06 1.49
C HIS A 51 11.82 -8.59 1.56
N LEU A 52 11.22 -9.31 0.60
CA LEU A 52 11.22 -10.78 0.51
C LEU A 52 10.86 -11.46 1.83
N THR A 53 10.03 -10.80 2.63
CA THR A 53 9.59 -11.34 3.91
C THR A 53 8.58 -12.45 3.63
N PRO A 54 8.81 -13.68 4.12
CA PRO A 54 7.83 -14.75 4.00
C PRO A 54 6.66 -14.40 4.91
N ILE A 55 5.53 -14.01 4.31
CA ILE A 55 4.31 -13.73 5.04
C ILE A 55 3.29 -14.79 4.62
N ASP A 56 3.04 -15.74 5.50
CA ASP A 56 1.89 -16.66 5.38
C ASP A 56 0.65 -15.94 5.88
N ILE A 57 -0.15 -15.43 4.94
CA ILE A 57 -1.50 -14.95 5.23
C ILE A 57 -2.43 -15.98 4.61
N ASP A 58 -2.94 -16.90 5.43
CA ASP A 58 -3.86 -17.96 5.00
C ASP A 58 -5.13 -17.43 4.29
N ASN A 59 -5.41 -16.12 4.40
CA ASN A 59 -6.43 -15.43 3.62
C ASN A 59 -6.04 -13.98 3.31
N GLU A 60 -5.32 -13.74 2.20
CA GLU A 60 -5.00 -12.40 1.67
C GLU A 60 -6.24 -11.52 1.37
N GLN A 61 -7.45 -12.10 1.39
CA GLN A 61 -8.73 -11.39 1.16
C GLN A 61 -9.47 -10.94 2.43
N ASP A 62 -9.06 -11.37 3.63
CA ASP A 62 -9.69 -10.90 4.87
C ASP A 62 -8.96 -9.64 5.37
N ASN A 63 -9.59 -8.47 5.15
CA ASN A 63 -9.08 -7.17 5.61
C ASN A 63 -8.76 -7.16 7.12
N THR A 64 -9.47 -7.96 7.92
CA THR A 64 -9.26 -8.08 9.36
C THR A 64 -7.95 -8.79 9.67
N ALA A 65 -7.68 -9.91 8.98
CA ALA A 65 -6.42 -10.63 9.10
C ALA A 65 -5.23 -9.76 8.64
N GLY A 66 -5.44 -8.95 7.60
CA GLY A 66 -4.43 -8.01 7.12
C GLY A 66 -4.07 -6.93 8.14
N GLU A 67 -5.04 -6.39 8.89
CA GLU A 67 -4.80 -5.40 9.95
C GLU A 67 -3.98 -5.95 11.11
N TYR A 68 -4.37 -7.13 11.64
CA TYR A 68 -3.62 -7.78 12.72
C TYR A 68 -2.20 -8.13 12.30
N THR A 69 -2.01 -8.55 11.05
CA THR A 69 -0.68 -8.89 10.51
C THR A 69 0.22 -7.65 10.44
N VAL A 70 -0.29 -6.52 9.93
CA VAL A 70 0.47 -5.26 9.92
C VAL A 70 0.79 -4.80 11.34
N MET A 71 -0.16 -4.89 12.29
CA MET A 71 0.07 -4.54 13.68
C MET A 71 1.15 -5.42 14.32
N TYR A 72 1.09 -6.74 14.10
CA TYR A 72 2.10 -7.69 14.55
C TYR A 72 3.49 -7.31 14.00
N MET A 73 3.61 -7.09 12.69
CA MET A 73 4.87 -6.69 12.07
C MET A 73 5.44 -5.40 12.67
N GLN A 74 4.59 -4.46 13.05
CA GLN A 74 5.05 -3.23 13.68
C GLN A 74 5.50 -3.42 15.11
N HIS A 75 4.74 -4.19 15.89
CA HIS A 75 5.10 -4.50 17.27
C HIS A 75 6.45 -5.22 17.36
N HIS A 76 6.73 -6.07 16.38
CA HIS A 76 7.98 -6.83 16.27
C HIS A 76 9.08 -6.12 15.46
N GLY A 77 8.89 -4.86 15.05
CA GLY A 77 9.90 -4.08 14.34
C GLY A 77 10.20 -4.52 12.90
N ILE A 78 9.37 -5.38 12.32
CA ILE A 78 9.43 -5.81 10.91
C ILE A 78 9.03 -4.65 9.98
N ILE A 79 7.94 -3.95 10.33
CA ILE A 79 7.60 -2.66 9.71
C ILE A 79 8.04 -1.56 10.67
N ASP A 80 9.29 -1.13 10.52
CA ASP A 80 9.87 -0.05 11.29
C ASP A 80 9.71 1.32 10.59
N LYS A 81 10.29 2.36 11.19
CA LYS A 81 10.25 3.73 10.64
C LYS A 81 10.95 3.81 9.27
N ASN A 82 12.04 3.07 9.08
CA ASN A 82 12.77 3.07 7.81
C ASN A 82 11.93 2.43 6.70
N THR A 83 11.37 1.25 6.97
CA THR A 83 10.46 0.52 6.06
C THR A 83 9.25 1.37 5.68
N LEU A 84 8.61 2.02 6.66
CA LEU A 84 7.53 2.97 6.38
C LEU A 84 7.97 4.14 5.50
N THR A 85 9.19 4.64 5.69
CA THR A 85 9.74 5.72 4.85
C THR A 85 9.93 5.23 3.41
N GLN A 86 10.46 4.03 3.21
CA GLN A 86 10.62 3.42 1.88
C GLN A 86 9.28 3.14 1.18
N MET A 87 8.26 2.70 1.93
CA MET A 87 6.89 2.57 1.42
C MET A 87 6.34 3.91 0.92
N ARG A 88 6.56 4.99 1.69
CA ARG A 88 6.13 6.33 1.29
C ARG A 88 6.84 6.81 0.03
N GLU A 89 8.15 6.59 -0.08
CA GLU A 89 8.91 6.93 -1.29
C GLU A 89 8.44 6.13 -2.51
N MET A 90 8.11 4.85 -2.35
CA MET A 90 7.51 4.04 -3.41
C MET A 90 6.17 4.60 -3.91
N VAL A 91 5.35 5.18 -3.03
CA VAL A 91 4.10 5.85 -3.44
C VAL A 91 4.38 7.20 -4.10
N LYS A 92 5.37 7.97 -3.61
CA LYS A 92 5.73 9.26 -4.20
C LYS A 92 6.27 9.14 -5.61
N GLN A 93 7.09 8.11 -5.82
CA GLN A 93 7.79 7.80 -7.05
C GLN A 93 7.89 6.27 -7.19
N PRO A 94 6.88 5.63 -7.80
CA PRO A 94 6.92 4.20 -8.08
C PRO A 94 8.21 3.81 -8.81
N LYS A 95 8.89 2.78 -8.32
CA LYS A 95 10.14 2.28 -8.93
C LYS A 95 9.84 1.68 -10.31
N ASN A 96 10.81 1.78 -11.22
CA ASN A 96 10.73 1.08 -12.50
C ASN A 96 10.49 -0.41 -12.30
N GLY A 97 9.58 -0.97 -13.11
CA GLY A 97 9.15 -2.37 -12.99
C GLY A 97 8.13 -2.63 -11.89
N PHE A 98 7.61 -1.59 -11.23
CA PHE A 98 6.53 -1.71 -10.26
C PHE A 98 5.42 -0.69 -10.53
N SER A 99 4.19 -1.13 -10.35
CA SER A 99 3.00 -0.29 -10.41
C SER A 99 2.27 -0.29 -9.07
N VAL A 100 1.99 0.91 -8.56
CA VAL A 100 1.23 1.14 -7.32
C VAL A 100 -0.18 1.60 -7.68
N TYR A 101 -1.18 1.10 -6.98
CA TYR A 101 -2.58 1.38 -7.24
C TYR A 101 -3.29 1.93 -6.02
N HIS A 102 -4.30 2.75 -6.25
CA HIS A 102 -5.14 3.30 -5.22
C HIS A 102 -6.63 3.21 -5.57
N GLU A 103 -7.45 3.23 -4.54
CA GLU A 103 -8.91 3.31 -4.62
C GLU A 103 -9.39 4.29 -3.54
N ASN A 104 -10.16 5.32 -3.91
CA ASN A 104 -10.68 6.30 -2.95
C ASN A 104 -9.59 6.91 -2.03
N ASN A 105 -8.43 7.24 -2.62
CA ASN A 105 -7.22 7.71 -1.93
C ASN A 105 -6.59 6.71 -0.93
N VAL A 106 -6.98 5.44 -0.93
CA VAL A 106 -6.28 4.37 -0.20
C VAL A 106 -5.38 3.64 -1.17
N ILE A 107 -4.09 3.52 -0.87
CA ILE A 107 -3.18 2.67 -1.64
C ILE A 107 -3.55 1.22 -1.38
N THR A 108 -4.02 0.54 -2.41
CA THR A 108 -4.59 -0.80 -2.30
C THR A 108 -3.62 -1.89 -2.73
N GLY A 109 -2.61 -1.60 -3.55
CA GLY A 109 -1.68 -2.64 -3.99
C GLY A 109 -0.43 -2.14 -4.69
N ILE A 110 0.53 -3.05 -4.80
CA ILE A 110 1.75 -2.93 -5.59
C ILE A 110 1.98 -4.22 -6.37
N TYR A 111 2.31 -4.09 -7.65
CA TYR A 111 2.51 -5.22 -8.55
C TYR A 111 3.79 -5.03 -9.35
N LYS A 112 4.46 -6.13 -9.70
CA LYS A 112 5.59 -6.12 -10.62
C LYS A 112 5.05 -6.02 -12.05
N ASP A 113 5.59 -5.11 -12.83
CA ASP A 113 5.23 -4.97 -14.25
C ASP A 113 5.77 -6.19 -15.02
N THR A 114 4.91 -6.87 -15.78
CA THR A 114 5.27 -8.08 -16.54
C THR A 114 6.08 -7.82 -17.82
N ASN A 115 6.39 -6.56 -18.14
CA ASN A 115 7.00 -6.16 -19.42
C ASN A 115 8.52 -5.87 -19.34
N TYR A 116 9.21 -6.31 -18.28
CA TYR A 116 10.65 -6.14 -18.09
C TYR A 116 11.37 -7.49 -17.95
N GLU A 117 11.17 -8.39 -18.93
CA GLU A 117 12.05 -9.54 -19.19
C GLU A 117 13.02 -9.22 -20.34
#